data_AF-E1F040-F1
#
_entry.id   AF-E1F040-F1
#
_cell.length_a   1.000
_cell.length_b   1.000
_cell.length_c   1.000
_cell.angle_alpha   90.00
_cell.angle_beta   90.00
_cell.angle_gamma   90.00
#
_symmetry.space_group_name_H-M   'P 1'
#
loop_
_entity.id
_entity.type
_entity.pdbx_description
1 polymer ?
#
loop_
_entity_poly.entity_id
_entity_poly.type
_entity_poly.pdbx_seq_one_letter_code
_entity_poly.pdbx_strand_id
1 'polypeptide(L)'
;MSAFLKAVFNWTIENTTDYGSEPPSIDQDKMQWLRTAWESFVVDGATLLRRALTMLEKGSQADQVLVLNHLTELVEDVDNANVLKHLGGWTILFNLVENSPSADVRGAALRALTAVLHNNERGVQDGLDEGLILTLDRLLANVSAIDTSRQLVGLISTLTQSPLFVLEYVKAHPQNPSNLIVLCKQLDPSSPRLAHLLSTLVERMNLEPPSDYKEWISKWLTEEL
;
A
#
# COMPACT_ATOMS: atom_id res chain seq x y z
N MET A 1 -19.95 -19.14 -9.17
CA MET A 1 -19.31 -20.23 -8.40
C MET A 1 -18.53 -21.09 -9.37
N SER A 2 -17.21 -21.20 -9.20
CA SER A 2 -16.33 -21.95 -10.12
C SER A 2 -16.66 -23.44 -10.13
N ALA A 3 -16.34 -24.14 -11.22
CA ALA A 3 -16.57 -25.60 -11.33
C ALA A 3 -15.86 -26.38 -10.21
N PHE A 4 -14.71 -25.88 -9.75
CA PHE A 4 -13.96 -26.43 -8.62
C PHE A 4 -14.70 -26.26 -7.28
N LEU A 5 -15.23 -25.06 -6.98
CA LEU A 5 -16.01 -24.83 -5.77
C LEU A 5 -17.28 -25.69 -5.72
N LYS A 6 -17.93 -25.91 -6.88
CA LYS A 6 -19.05 -26.86 -6.98
C LYS A 6 -18.61 -28.30 -6.72
N ALA A 7 -17.46 -28.72 -7.24
CA ALA A 7 -16.94 -30.06 -7.03
C ALA A 7 -16.53 -30.31 -5.57
N VAL A 8 -15.84 -29.36 -4.94
CA VAL A 8 -15.49 -29.43 -3.51
C VAL A 8 -16.76 -29.45 -2.66
N PHE A 9 -17.70 -28.51 -2.88
CA PHE A 9 -18.95 -28.45 -2.13
C PHE A 9 -19.78 -29.74 -2.24
N ASN A 10 -19.94 -30.28 -3.45
CA ASN A 10 -20.66 -31.53 -3.66
C ASN A 10 -19.93 -32.70 -2.97
N TRP A 11 -18.60 -32.75 -3.05
CA TRP A 11 -17.82 -33.75 -2.34
C TRP A 11 -18.00 -33.66 -0.83
N THR A 12 -18.00 -32.46 -0.24
CA THR A 12 -18.22 -32.28 1.21
C THR A 12 -19.62 -32.74 1.62
N ILE A 13 -20.64 -32.44 0.80
CA ILE A 13 -22.02 -32.90 1.03
C ILE A 13 -22.11 -34.44 0.94
N GLU A 14 -21.44 -35.06 -0.03
CA GLU A 14 -21.47 -36.50 -0.27
C GLU A 14 -20.67 -37.31 0.77
N ASN A 15 -19.64 -36.72 1.37
CA ASN A 15 -18.72 -37.41 2.28
C ASN A 15 -18.90 -37.02 3.76
N THR A 16 -19.84 -36.11 4.06
CA THR A 16 -20.26 -35.85 5.45
C THR A 16 -21.44 -36.76 5.78
N THR A 17 -21.20 -37.83 6.52
CA THR A 17 -22.27 -38.62 7.17
C THR A 17 -22.37 -38.24 8.64
N ASP A 18 -23.59 -38.35 9.18
CA ASP A 18 -24.05 -38.00 10.54
C ASP A 18 -22.97 -37.65 11.58
N TYR A 19 -23.16 -36.49 12.26
CA TYR A 19 -22.30 -35.86 13.28
C TYR A 19 -21.92 -36.73 14.51
N GLY A 20 -22.23 -38.03 14.51
CA GLY A 20 -21.95 -38.99 15.59
C GLY A 20 -21.18 -40.25 15.17
N SER A 21 -20.69 -40.36 13.93
CA SER A 21 -19.92 -41.52 13.46
C SER A 21 -18.42 -41.26 13.52
N GLU A 22 -17.60 -42.28 13.80
CA GLU A 22 -16.14 -42.16 13.65
C GLU A 22 -15.82 -41.68 12.22
N PRO A 23 -14.93 -40.68 12.06
CA PRO A 23 -14.63 -40.13 10.75
C PRO A 23 -14.13 -41.26 9.84
N PRO A 24 -14.68 -41.40 8.61
CA PRO A 24 -14.25 -42.44 7.69
C PRO A 24 -12.75 -42.32 7.42
N SER A 25 -12.07 -43.45 7.28
CA SER A 25 -10.61 -43.47 7.06
C SER A 25 -10.28 -42.71 5.78
N ILE A 26 -9.59 -41.58 5.92
CA ILE A 26 -9.29 -40.70 4.80
C ILE A 26 -8.18 -41.34 3.96
N ASP A 27 -8.48 -41.59 2.69
CA ASP A 27 -7.54 -42.06 1.68
C ASP A 27 -6.39 -41.04 1.51
N GLN A 28 -5.17 -41.47 1.85
CA GLN A 28 -3.99 -40.61 1.88
C GLN A 28 -3.65 -40.05 0.50
N ASP A 29 -3.90 -40.81 -0.57
CA ASP A 29 -3.60 -40.39 -1.94
C ASP A 29 -4.58 -39.28 -2.38
N LYS A 30 -5.85 -39.37 -1.98
CA LYS A 30 -6.85 -38.34 -2.24
C LYS A 30 -6.59 -37.06 -1.45
N MET A 31 -6.12 -37.17 -0.20
CA MET A 31 -5.69 -36.01 0.58
C MET A 31 -4.46 -35.34 -0.02
N GLN A 32 -3.51 -36.13 -0.52
CA GLN A 32 -2.32 -35.60 -1.17
C GLN A 32 -2.67 -34.91 -2.49
N TRP A 33 -3.57 -35.48 -3.28
CA TRP A 33 -4.11 -34.85 -4.48
C TRP A 33 -4.86 -33.55 -4.16
N LEU A 34 -5.73 -33.55 -3.14
CA LEU A 34 -6.49 -32.36 -2.75
C LEU A 34 -5.57 -31.25 -2.24
N ARG A 35 -4.55 -31.58 -1.43
CA ARG A 35 -3.51 -30.63 -1.00
C ARG A 35 -2.76 -30.06 -2.19
N THR A 36 -2.29 -30.92 -3.09
CA THR A 36 -1.54 -30.50 -4.29
C THR A 36 -2.40 -29.59 -5.18
N ALA A 37 -3.68 -29.95 -5.39
CA ALA A 37 -4.61 -29.14 -6.15
C ALA A 37 -4.87 -27.80 -5.46
N TRP A 38 -5.13 -27.80 -4.16
CA TRP A 38 -5.33 -26.59 -3.35
C TRP A 38 -4.10 -25.67 -3.42
N GLU A 39 -2.91 -26.20 -3.18
CA GLU A 39 -1.64 -25.49 -3.28
C GLU A 39 -1.37 -24.97 -4.70
N SER A 40 -1.79 -25.69 -5.75
CA SER A 40 -1.68 -25.21 -7.13
C SER A 40 -2.65 -24.07 -7.47
N PHE A 41 -3.73 -23.92 -6.70
CA PHE A 41 -4.70 -22.83 -6.84
C PHE A 41 -4.35 -21.61 -5.97
N VAL A 42 -3.61 -21.80 -4.87
CA VAL A 42 -3.08 -20.71 -4.05
C VAL A 42 -1.92 -20.07 -4.80
N VAL A 43 -2.21 -19.02 -5.56
CA VAL A 43 -1.15 -18.22 -6.19
C VAL A 43 -0.46 -17.44 -5.09
N ASP A 44 0.76 -17.86 -4.74
CA ASP A 44 1.59 -17.20 -3.74
C ASP A 44 1.84 -15.74 -4.14
N GLY A 45 1.27 -14.82 -3.36
CA GLY A 45 1.42 -13.38 -3.56
C GLY A 45 2.88 -12.95 -3.57
N ALA A 46 3.74 -13.58 -2.77
CA ALA A 46 5.18 -13.30 -2.76
C ALA A 46 5.84 -13.65 -4.11
N THR A 47 5.41 -14.74 -4.75
CA THR A 47 5.86 -15.13 -6.09
C THR A 47 5.41 -14.14 -7.15
N LEU A 48 4.16 -13.66 -7.10
CA LEU A 48 3.66 -12.63 -8.02
C LEU A 48 4.41 -11.30 -7.83
N LEU A 49 4.58 -10.86 -6.59
CA LEU A 49 5.34 -9.65 -6.26
C LEU A 49 6.78 -9.74 -6.77
N ARG A 50 7.47 -10.85 -6.54
CA ARG A 50 8.86 -11.05 -7.02
C ARG A 50 8.95 -10.95 -8.54
N ARG A 51 7.99 -11.52 -9.27
CA ARG A 51 7.92 -11.43 -10.73
C ARG A 51 7.68 -9.99 -11.17
N ALA A 52 6.74 -9.29 -10.53
CA ALA A 52 6.46 -7.88 -10.81
C ALA A 52 7.72 -7.03 -10.61
N LEU A 53 8.38 -7.13 -9.45
CA LEU A 53 9.62 -6.40 -9.16
C LEU A 53 10.72 -6.67 -10.19
N THR A 54 10.91 -7.93 -10.61
CA THR A 54 11.88 -8.29 -11.65
C THR A 54 11.56 -7.63 -13.00
N MET A 55 10.27 -7.56 -13.35
CA MET A 55 9.83 -6.90 -14.59
C MET A 55 9.98 -5.38 -14.52
N LEU A 56 9.85 -4.77 -13.33
CA LEU A 56 10.07 -3.34 -13.16
C LEU A 56 11.51 -2.93 -13.46
N GLU A 57 12.50 -3.75 -13.11
CA GLU A 57 13.91 -3.45 -13.35
C GLU A 57 14.34 -3.62 -14.82
N LYS A 58 13.65 -4.48 -15.58
CA LYS A 58 14.09 -4.93 -16.91
C LYS A 58 13.13 -4.59 -18.06
N GLY A 59 11.90 -4.18 -17.74
CA GLY A 59 10.84 -3.93 -18.71
C GLY A 59 10.98 -2.60 -19.43
N SER A 60 10.27 -2.46 -20.55
CA SER A 60 10.09 -1.15 -21.19
C SER A 60 9.26 -0.22 -20.30
N GLN A 61 9.25 1.09 -20.58
CA GLN A 61 8.42 2.04 -19.82
C GLN A 61 6.93 1.68 -19.86
N ALA A 62 6.42 1.19 -20.99
CA ALA A 62 5.04 0.75 -21.12
C ALA A 62 4.76 -0.48 -20.25
N ASP A 63 5.68 -1.45 -20.24
CA ASP A 63 5.57 -2.63 -19.38
C ASP A 63 5.64 -2.24 -17.90
N GLN A 64 6.52 -1.31 -17.53
CA GLN A 64 6.64 -0.81 -16.16
C GLN A 64 5.32 -0.20 -15.68
N VAL A 65 4.64 0.61 -16.49
CA VAL A 65 3.33 1.18 -16.11
C VAL A 65 2.29 0.08 -15.88
N LEU A 66 2.21 -0.91 -16.77
CA LEU A 66 1.29 -2.04 -16.62
C LEU A 66 1.60 -2.85 -15.37
N VAL A 67 2.86 -3.19 -15.14
CA VAL A 67 3.31 -3.94 -13.97
C VAL A 67 3.08 -3.16 -12.68
N LEU A 68 3.28 -1.84 -12.66
CA LEU A 68 2.98 -0.99 -11.50
C LEU A 68 1.49 -0.93 -11.19
N ASN A 69 0.63 -0.91 -12.21
CA ASN A 69 -0.81 -1.00 -12.00
C ASN A 69 -1.21 -2.35 -11.36
N HIS A 70 -0.67 -3.47 -11.88
CA HIS A 70 -0.90 -4.79 -11.27
C HIS A 70 -0.29 -4.91 -9.87
N LEU A 71 0.89 -4.33 -9.64
CA LEU A 71 1.50 -4.27 -8.32
C LEU A 71 0.60 -3.53 -7.34
N THR A 72 -0.03 -2.43 -7.78
CA THR A 72 -0.99 -1.67 -6.97
C THR A 72 -2.15 -2.57 -6.52
N GLU A 73 -2.73 -3.36 -7.43
CA GLU A 73 -3.81 -4.31 -7.10
C GLU A 73 -3.33 -5.41 -6.12
N LEU A 74 -2.10 -5.90 -6.28
CA LEU A 74 -1.55 -6.96 -5.42
C LEU A 74 -1.31 -6.49 -3.98
N VAL A 75 -0.87 -5.24 -3.80
CA VAL A 75 -0.51 -4.67 -2.50
C VAL A 75 -1.69 -3.99 -1.79
N GLU A 76 -2.87 -3.99 -2.41
CA GLU A 76 -4.12 -3.72 -1.67
C GLU A 76 -4.41 -4.80 -0.63
N ASP A 77 -3.86 -6.01 -0.82
CA ASP A 77 -3.72 -7.00 0.24
C ASP A 77 -2.54 -6.64 1.15
N VAL A 78 -2.83 -6.36 2.42
CA VAL A 78 -1.84 -5.94 3.42
C VAL A 78 -0.76 -7.00 3.66
N ASP A 79 -1.08 -8.28 3.56
CA ASP A 79 -0.09 -9.35 3.74
C ASP A 79 0.92 -9.34 2.59
N ASN A 80 0.44 -9.11 1.36
CA ASN A 80 1.31 -8.93 0.19
C ASN A 80 2.15 -7.65 0.31
N ALA A 81 1.54 -6.54 0.73
CA ALA A 81 2.25 -5.28 0.92
C ALA A 81 3.42 -5.44 1.90
N ASN A 82 3.22 -6.17 3.00
CA ASN A 82 4.23 -6.39 4.04
C ASN A 82 5.38 -7.32 3.60
N VAL A 83 5.23 -8.05 2.50
CA VAL A 83 6.30 -8.87 1.92
C VAL A 83 7.30 -8.03 1.11
N LEU A 84 6.93 -6.83 0.65
CA LEU A 84 7.77 -5.98 -0.22
C LEU A 84 9.17 -5.73 0.34
N LYS A 85 9.31 -5.50 1.66
CA LYS A 85 10.62 -5.26 2.29
C LYS A 85 11.57 -6.43 2.09
N HIS A 86 11.09 -7.64 2.31
CA HIS A 86 11.89 -8.86 2.13
C HIS A 86 12.26 -9.14 0.66
N LEU A 87 11.58 -8.49 -0.28
CA LEU A 87 11.85 -8.59 -1.71
C LEU A 87 12.68 -7.43 -2.26
N GLY A 88 13.09 -6.46 -1.43
CA GLY A 88 13.79 -5.25 -1.89
C GLY A 88 12.89 -4.27 -2.67
N GLY A 89 11.57 -4.38 -2.52
CA GLY A 89 10.60 -3.62 -3.30
C GLY A 89 10.62 -2.12 -3.02
N TRP A 90 10.96 -1.70 -1.80
CA TRP A 90 11.07 -0.28 -1.43
C TRP A 90 12.12 0.45 -2.25
N THR A 91 13.32 -0.11 -2.36
CA THR A 91 14.41 0.48 -3.15
C THR A 91 14.00 0.66 -4.62
N ILE A 92 13.32 -0.34 -5.19
CA ILE A 92 12.82 -0.28 -6.57
C ILE A 92 11.77 0.82 -6.72
N LEU A 93 10.77 0.87 -5.83
CA LEU A 93 9.71 1.87 -5.87
C LEU A 93 10.24 3.29 -5.68
N PHE A 94 11.11 3.53 -4.69
CA PHE A 94 11.73 4.84 -4.47
C PHE A 94 12.54 5.28 -5.68
N ASN A 95 13.37 4.40 -6.25
CA ASN A 95 14.13 4.73 -7.44
C ASN A 95 13.24 5.06 -8.65
N LEU A 96 12.14 4.34 -8.84
CA LEU A 96 11.19 4.63 -9.93
C LEU A 96 10.49 5.97 -9.73
N VAL A 97 10.10 6.28 -8.50
CA VAL A 97 9.42 7.54 -8.15
C VAL A 97 10.37 8.74 -8.30
N GLU A 98 11.63 8.61 -7.90
CA GLU A 98 12.62 9.70 -7.93
C GLU A 98 13.28 9.87 -9.31
N ASN A 99 13.70 8.77 -9.94
CA ASN A 99 14.69 8.81 -11.01
C ASN A 99 14.17 8.35 -12.38
N SER A 100 12.94 7.83 -12.48
CA SER A 100 12.41 7.42 -13.78
C SER A 100 12.26 8.64 -14.69
N PRO A 101 12.74 8.60 -15.96
CA PRO A 101 12.55 9.70 -16.90
C PRO A 101 11.09 9.85 -17.34
N SER A 102 10.27 8.80 -17.23
CA SER A 102 8.86 8.82 -17.62
C SER A 102 7.95 9.28 -16.47
N ALA A 103 7.18 10.35 -16.72
CA ALA A 103 6.18 10.84 -15.77
C ALA A 103 5.10 9.80 -15.46
N ASP A 104 4.69 9.02 -16.46
CA ASP A 104 3.70 7.94 -16.29
C ASP A 104 4.20 6.85 -15.35
N VAL A 105 5.47 6.47 -15.49
CA VAL A 105 6.11 5.49 -14.59
C VAL A 105 6.21 6.06 -13.17
N ARG A 106 6.66 7.31 -12.99
CA ARG A 106 6.70 7.97 -11.68
C ARG A 106 5.31 8.01 -11.03
N GLY A 107 4.29 8.40 -11.80
CA GLY A 107 2.91 8.47 -11.35
C GLY A 107 2.32 7.10 -10.99
N ALA A 108 2.61 6.05 -11.76
CA ALA A 108 2.21 4.69 -11.44
C ALA A 108 2.95 4.16 -10.19
N ALA A 109 4.23 4.48 -10.03
CA ALA A 109 5.02 4.07 -8.88
C ALA A 109 4.56 4.78 -7.59
N LEU A 110 4.21 6.07 -7.67
CA LEU A 110 3.59 6.80 -6.55
C LEU A 110 2.25 6.19 -6.14
N ARG A 111 1.43 5.72 -7.09
CA ARG A 111 0.17 5.03 -6.80
C ARG A 111 0.41 3.69 -6.10
N ALA A 112 1.36 2.89 -6.59
CA ALA A 112 1.74 1.64 -5.94
C ALA A 112 2.26 1.90 -4.52
N LEU A 113 3.17 2.86 -4.34
CA LEU A 113 3.69 3.26 -3.03
C LEU A 113 2.57 3.72 -2.09
N THR A 114 1.62 4.51 -2.59
CA THR A 114 0.45 4.94 -1.81
C THR A 114 -0.39 3.74 -1.35
N ALA A 115 -0.62 2.75 -2.23
CA ALA A 115 -1.38 1.55 -1.89
C ALA A 115 -0.69 0.70 -0.82
N VAL A 116 0.65 0.55 -0.89
CA VAL A 116 1.44 -0.18 0.12
C VAL A 116 1.28 0.42 1.51
N LEU A 117 1.19 1.75 1.60
CA LEU A 117 1.14 2.52 2.85
C LEU A 117 -0.28 2.72 3.39
N HIS A 118 -1.29 2.63 2.53
CA HIS A 118 -2.66 2.99 2.88
C HIS A 118 -3.25 2.03 3.92
N ASN A 119 -3.59 2.56 5.09
CA ASN A 119 -4.07 1.80 6.25
C ASN A 119 -3.13 0.65 6.68
N ASN A 120 -1.82 0.81 6.45
CA ASN A 120 -0.82 -0.22 6.77
C ASN A 120 0.36 0.36 7.57
N GLU A 121 0.22 0.41 8.90
CA GLU A 121 1.26 0.95 9.80
C GLU A 121 2.57 0.15 9.74
N ARG A 122 2.51 -1.16 9.46
CA ARG A 122 3.73 -1.96 9.24
C ARG A 122 4.44 -1.54 7.95
N GLY A 123 3.69 -1.34 6.88
CA GLY A 123 4.21 -0.77 5.63
C GLY A 123 4.82 0.62 5.84
N VAL A 124 4.20 1.47 6.67
CA VAL A 124 4.77 2.77 7.05
C VAL A 124 6.09 2.60 7.79
N GLN A 125 6.16 1.73 8.80
CA GLN A 125 7.41 1.46 9.53
C GLN A 125 8.50 0.95 8.57
N ASP A 126 8.16 -0.01 7.70
CA ASP A 126 9.09 -0.56 6.73
C ASP A 126 9.60 0.51 5.75
N GLY A 127 8.72 1.39 5.28
CA GLY A 127 9.11 2.52 4.44
C GLY A 127 10.01 3.51 5.18
N LEU A 128 9.72 3.82 6.45
CA LEU A 128 10.54 4.70 7.29
C LEU A 128 11.96 4.14 7.45
N ASP A 129 12.09 2.85 7.73
CA ASP A 129 13.38 2.15 7.83
C ASP A 129 14.19 2.24 6.53
N GLU A 130 13.50 2.25 5.38
CA GLU A 130 14.10 2.30 4.04
C GLU A 130 14.32 3.73 3.51
N GLY A 131 13.94 4.77 4.28
CA GLY A 131 14.19 6.17 3.94
C GLY A 131 13.01 6.96 3.35
N LEU A 132 11.77 6.56 3.64
CA LEU A 132 10.54 7.20 3.16
C LEU A 132 10.50 8.73 3.36
N ILE A 133 10.97 9.24 4.51
CA ILE A 133 11.03 10.69 4.77
C ILE A 133 11.97 11.38 3.77
N LEU A 134 13.19 10.85 3.59
CA LEU A 134 14.17 11.42 2.66
C LEU A 134 13.66 11.41 1.22
N THR A 135 12.96 10.35 0.81
CA THR A 135 12.32 10.27 -0.50
C THR A 135 11.19 11.28 -0.65
N LEU A 136 10.35 11.46 0.38
CA LEU A 136 9.31 12.50 0.36
C LEU A 136 9.92 13.90 0.22
N ASP A 137 10.96 14.22 0.98
CA ASP A 137 11.63 15.53 0.93
C ASP A 137 12.17 15.83 -0.47
N ARG A 138 12.80 14.84 -1.12
CA ARG A 138 13.28 14.98 -2.50
C ARG A 138 12.16 15.16 -3.51
N LEU A 139 11.04 14.48 -3.33
CA LEU A 139 9.88 14.64 -4.20
C LEU A 139 9.27 16.04 -4.07
N LEU A 140 9.15 16.53 -2.83
CA LEU A 140 8.67 17.88 -2.54
C LEU A 140 9.61 18.95 -3.11
N ALA A 141 10.93 18.76 -2.98
CA ALA A 141 11.91 19.70 -3.53
C ALA A 141 11.87 19.81 -5.06
N ASN A 142 11.47 18.75 -5.76
CA ASN A 142 11.44 18.69 -7.23
C ASN A 142 10.05 18.89 -7.82
N VAL A 143 9.05 19.24 -7.02
CA VAL A 143 7.64 19.12 -7.43
C VAL A 143 7.25 19.96 -8.65
N SER A 144 7.90 21.11 -8.87
CA SER A 144 7.69 21.96 -10.04
C SER A 144 8.09 21.31 -11.37
N ALA A 145 8.87 20.23 -11.33
CA ALA A 145 9.31 19.48 -12.51
C ALA A 145 8.50 18.19 -12.75
N ILE A 146 7.58 17.84 -11.86
CA ILE A 146 6.93 16.54 -11.83
C ILE A 146 5.44 16.68 -12.15
N ASP A 147 5.01 16.12 -13.29
CA ASP A 147 3.60 16.01 -13.72
C ASP A 147 2.82 14.92 -12.93
N THR A 148 3.07 14.82 -11.62
CA THR A 148 2.46 13.81 -10.74
C THR A 148 1.93 14.41 -9.44
N SER A 149 1.61 15.72 -9.43
CA SER A 149 1.12 16.43 -8.26
C SER A 149 -0.11 15.74 -7.63
N ARG A 150 -1.02 15.23 -8.46
CA ARG A 150 -2.20 14.50 -7.97
C ARG A 150 -1.83 13.22 -7.20
N GLN A 151 -0.88 12.46 -7.69
CA GLN A 151 -0.41 11.23 -7.04
C GLN A 151 0.38 11.55 -5.77
N LEU A 152 1.17 12.62 -5.79
CA LEU A 152 1.88 13.10 -4.62
C LEU A 152 0.93 13.57 -3.52
N VAL A 153 -0.16 14.28 -3.87
CA VAL A 153 -1.24 14.59 -2.92
C VAL A 153 -1.84 13.31 -2.35
N GLY A 154 -2.07 12.28 -3.18
CA GLY A 154 -2.56 10.97 -2.70
C GLY A 154 -1.62 10.31 -1.67
N LEU A 155 -0.32 10.35 -1.93
CA LEU A 155 0.71 9.84 -1.02
C LEU A 155 0.73 10.63 0.30
N ILE A 156 0.83 11.95 0.24
CA ILE A 156 0.88 12.81 1.43
C ILE A 156 -0.40 12.67 2.25
N SER A 157 -1.58 12.61 1.61
CA SER A 157 -2.85 12.36 2.29
C SER A 157 -2.85 11.03 3.04
N THR A 158 -2.26 9.99 2.45
CA THR A 158 -2.15 8.67 3.10
C THR A 158 -1.22 8.73 4.31
N LEU A 159 -0.05 9.34 4.14
CA LEU A 159 0.96 9.49 5.18
C LEU A 159 0.48 10.34 6.36
N THR A 160 -0.24 11.43 6.10
CA THR A 160 -0.79 12.32 7.13
C THR A 160 -1.81 11.62 8.03
N GLN A 161 -2.43 10.53 7.57
CA GLN A 161 -3.35 9.73 8.37
C GLN A 161 -2.65 8.68 9.25
N SER A 162 -1.35 8.42 9.06
CA SER A 162 -0.57 7.52 9.92
C SER A 162 0.04 8.31 11.09
N PRO A 163 -0.31 7.99 12.35
CA PRO A 163 0.33 8.60 13.50
C PRO A 163 1.84 8.34 13.54
N LEU A 164 2.26 7.13 13.18
CA LEU A 164 3.67 6.75 13.14
C LEU A 164 4.45 7.65 12.19
N PHE A 165 3.96 7.82 10.97
CA PHE A 165 4.63 8.65 9.99
C PHE A 165 4.72 10.11 10.45
N VAL A 166 3.61 10.71 10.90
CA VAL A 166 3.58 12.12 11.27
C VAL A 166 4.56 12.43 12.39
N LEU A 167 4.63 11.56 13.40
CA LEU A 167 5.54 11.74 14.53
C LEU A 167 7.02 11.64 14.11
N GLU A 168 7.37 10.64 13.28
CA GLU A 168 8.74 10.52 12.78
C GLU A 168 9.11 11.63 11.79
N TYR A 169 8.16 12.10 10.96
CA TYR A 169 8.37 13.22 10.05
C TYR A 169 8.65 14.53 10.81
N VAL A 170 7.87 14.83 11.85
CA VAL A 170 8.09 16.01 12.71
C VAL A 170 9.44 15.93 13.41
N LYS A 171 9.77 14.75 13.96
CA LYS A 171 11.04 14.51 14.66
C LYS A 171 12.25 14.65 13.73
N ALA A 172 12.12 14.25 12.46
CA ALA A 172 13.14 14.46 11.44
C ALA A 172 13.32 15.95 11.07
N HIS A 173 12.33 16.80 11.34
CA HIS A 173 12.31 18.22 11.00
C HIS A 173 12.12 19.14 12.23
N PRO A 174 13.03 19.13 13.24
CA PRO A 174 12.77 19.71 14.56
C PRO A 174 12.66 21.25 14.58
N GLN A 175 13.21 21.94 13.58
CA GLN A 175 13.21 23.41 13.56
C GLN A 175 11.94 23.99 12.93
N ASN A 176 11.37 23.31 11.92
CA ASN A 176 10.15 23.75 11.24
C ASN A 176 9.61 22.60 10.36
N PRO A 177 8.80 21.67 10.90
CA PRO A 177 8.21 20.62 10.10
C PRO A 177 7.16 21.24 9.15
N SER A 178 7.36 21.10 7.84
CA SER A 178 6.42 21.64 6.85
C SER A 178 5.02 21.08 7.09
N ASN A 179 4.01 21.95 7.04
CA ASN A 179 2.62 21.55 7.12
C ASN A 179 2.23 20.79 5.85
N LEU A 180 2.13 19.46 5.97
CA LEU A 180 1.84 18.56 4.85
C LEU A 180 0.46 18.81 4.22
N ILE A 181 -0.50 19.31 4.99
CA ILE A 181 -1.85 19.66 4.50
C ILE A 181 -1.78 20.89 3.59
N VAL A 182 -1.08 21.93 4.03
CA VAL A 182 -0.84 23.15 3.22
C VAL A 182 -0.08 22.81 1.95
N LEU A 183 0.91 21.92 2.02
CA LEU A 183 1.61 21.43 0.84
C LEU A 183 0.65 20.75 -0.14
N CYS A 184 -0.22 19.86 0.31
CA CYS A 184 -1.25 19.27 -0.57
C CYS A 184 -2.10 20.32 -1.29
N LYS A 185 -2.50 21.39 -0.58
CA LYS A 185 -3.26 22.50 -1.18
C LYS A 185 -2.45 23.27 -2.21
N GLN A 186 -1.17 23.53 -1.95
CA GLN A 186 -0.29 24.20 -2.91
C GLN A 186 -0.09 23.36 -4.18
N LEU A 187 -0.08 22.03 -4.04
CA LEU A 187 0.11 21.11 -5.16
C LEU A 187 -1.12 20.97 -6.05
N ASP A 188 -2.30 20.82 -5.46
CA ASP A 188 -3.56 20.71 -6.19
C ASP A 188 -4.73 21.21 -5.32
N PRO A 189 -5.02 22.53 -5.36
CA PRO A 189 -6.06 23.14 -4.52
C PRO A 189 -7.46 22.58 -4.76
N SER A 190 -7.70 22.01 -5.96
CA SER A 190 -9.01 21.46 -6.36
C SER A 190 -9.07 19.94 -6.21
N SER A 191 -8.08 19.32 -5.55
CA SER A 191 -8.00 17.87 -5.39
C SER A 191 -9.17 17.33 -4.55
N PRO A 192 -10.01 16.43 -5.09
CA PRO A 192 -11.03 15.74 -4.30
C PRO A 192 -10.43 14.91 -3.16
N ARG A 193 -9.19 14.44 -3.34
CA ARG A 193 -8.46 13.68 -2.31
C ARG A 193 -8.05 14.56 -1.13
N LEU A 194 -7.69 15.82 -1.37
CA LEU A 194 -7.43 16.79 -0.29
C LEU A 194 -8.72 17.10 0.46
N ALA A 195 -9.82 17.37 -0.24
CA ALA A 195 -11.11 17.62 0.40
C ALA A 195 -11.56 16.45 1.29
N HIS A 196 -11.39 15.22 0.80
CA HIS A 196 -11.67 14.02 1.59
C HIS A 196 -10.75 13.89 2.80
N LEU A 197 -9.42 14.09 2.63
CA LEU A 197 -8.46 14.09 3.74
C LEU A 197 -8.88 15.07 4.84
N LEU A 198 -9.20 16.32 4.49
CA LEU A 198 -9.59 17.35 5.45
C LEU A 198 -10.82 16.93 6.24
N SER A 199 -11.86 16.43 5.58
CA SER A 199 -13.08 15.91 6.24
C SER A 199 -12.73 14.78 7.22
N THR A 200 -11.96 13.79 6.76
CA THR A 200 -11.57 12.64 7.57
C THR A 200 -10.71 13.04 8.77
N LEU A 201 -9.73 13.93 8.59
CA LEU A 201 -8.87 14.39 9.70
C LEU A 201 -9.67 15.21 10.71
N VAL A 202 -10.55 16.12 10.28
CA VAL A 202 -11.40 16.90 11.21
C VAL A 202 -12.29 15.97 12.04
N GLU A 203 -12.98 15.03 11.39
CA GLU A 203 -13.81 14.04 12.08
C GLU A 203 -13.00 13.20 13.06
N ARG A 204 -11.84 12.70 12.62
CA ARG A 204 -10.95 11.89 13.46
C ARG A 204 -10.40 12.66 14.64
N MET A 205 -9.94 13.90 14.46
CA MET A 205 -9.36 14.71 15.54
C MET A 205 -10.38 15.05 16.62
N ASN A 206 -11.67 15.11 16.30
CA ASN A 206 -12.73 15.26 17.30
C ASN A 206 -12.85 14.03 18.22
N LEU A 207 -12.54 12.84 17.73
CA LEU A 207 -12.66 11.57 18.46
C LEU A 207 -11.33 11.09 19.06
N GLU A 208 -10.20 11.49 18.47
CA GLU A 208 -8.86 11.06 18.86
C GLU A 208 -8.56 11.53 20.30
N PRO A 209 -8.07 10.64 21.20
CA PRO A 209 -7.63 11.06 22.53
C PRO A 209 -6.44 12.03 22.46
N PRO A 210 -6.18 12.80 23.53
CA PRO A 210 -4.98 13.64 23.61
C PRO A 210 -3.71 12.83 23.31
N SER A 211 -2.95 13.27 22.31
CA SER A 211 -1.71 12.65 21.85
C SER A 211 -0.91 13.65 21.02
N ASP A 212 0.40 13.46 20.92
CA ASP A 212 1.28 14.31 20.09
C ASP A 212 0.79 14.36 18.64
N TYR A 213 0.30 13.23 18.12
CA TYR A 213 -0.27 13.16 16.78
C TYR A 213 -1.47 14.10 16.62
N LYS A 214 -2.41 14.07 17.60
CA LYS A 214 -3.57 14.96 17.59
C LYS A 214 -3.17 16.43 17.66
N GLU A 215 -2.18 16.76 18.49
CA GLU A 215 -1.68 18.13 18.61
C GLU A 215 -1.11 18.65 17.27
N TRP A 216 -0.28 17.85 16.61
CA TRP A 216 0.31 18.22 15.31
C TRP A 216 -0.73 18.36 14.21
N ILE A 217 -1.63 17.39 14.05
CA ILE A 217 -2.67 17.47 13.02
C ILE A 217 -3.62 18.64 13.29
N SER A 218 -4.02 18.86 14.56
CA SER A 218 -4.90 19.98 14.92
C SER A 218 -4.24 21.33 14.64
N LYS A 219 -2.93 21.45 14.92
CA LYS A 219 -2.14 22.63 14.54
C LYS A 219 -2.13 22.83 13.03
N TRP A 220 -1.83 21.80 12.26
CA TRP A 220 -1.77 21.88 10.80
C TRP A 220 -3.12 22.21 10.15
N LEU A 221 -4.23 21.69 10.69
CA LEU A 221 -5.59 22.03 10.25
C LEU A 221 -5.93 23.50 10.55
N THR A 222 -5.49 24.03 11.70
CA THR A 222 -5.78 25.43 12.09
C THR A 222 -5.02 26.44 11.24
N GLU A 223 -3.82 26.09 10.76
CA GLU A 223 -3.05 26.94 9.84
C GLU A 223 -3.64 26.98 8.41
N GLU A 224 -4.52 26.05 8.09
CA GLU A 224 -5.09 25.85 6.76
C GLU A 224 -6.54 26.40 6.62
N LEU A 225 -7.34 26.31 7.68
CA LEU A 225 -8.72 26.81 7.76
C LEU A 225 -8.78 28.32 8.06
#